data_AF-A0A955T9C3-F1
#
_entry.id   AF-A0A955T9C3-F1
#
_cell.length_a   1.000
_cell.length_b   1.000
_cell.length_c   1.000
_cell.angle_alpha   90.00
_cell.angle_beta   90.00
_cell.angle_gamma   90.00
#
_symmetry.space_group_name_H-M   'P 1'
#
loop_
_entity.id
_entity.type
_entity.pdbx_description
1 polymer ?
#
loop_
_entity_poly.entity_id
_entity_poly.type
_entity_poly.pdbx_seq_one_letter_code
_entity_poly.pdbx_strand_id
1 'polypeptide(L)'
;STVDVAQTISMALRGSHGHFLEDPDEAHPLAMRLQLPRPIRSSTEELSALYVKGQPGIMKVREGGSLRDAPQPLVPIGEIGEWKTETVDQTIYHKNLKPVAYVFAEMAGRPPAEAVLDVGADFRKTGEPHPIDLANRTYFSIGGGDPWTVADETKVVWNGEGEWKITLDVFRDLGIAFGAALLGIFLVLYIQTNSALLSTIIMTAIPLTMIGIMPGFWFLNSIGDRMIDGYPNPTFFTATAMIGMIALAGIVVRNSVVLIDFVHMALREGMDLEEALVRSGAIRTRPIFLTAGTTFLGNVVITLDPIFSGLAWSIIFGIAASTFFTLGVIPVVYFLVYGNKPGHGLPVQEEIE
;
A
#
# COMPACT_ATOMS: atom_id res chain seq x y z
N SER A 1 -42.28 -34.14 -22.70
CA SER A 1 -42.51 -32.74 -22.29
C SER A 1 -41.20 -31.98 -22.32
N THR A 2 -41.23 -30.64 -22.40
CA THR A 2 -40.02 -29.79 -22.25
C THR A 2 -39.34 -30.01 -20.90
N VAL A 3 -40.12 -30.37 -19.86
CA VAL A 3 -39.61 -30.75 -18.53
C VAL A 3 -38.74 -32.02 -18.61
N ASP A 4 -39.18 -33.04 -19.34
CA ASP A 4 -38.45 -34.32 -19.48
C ASP A 4 -37.12 -34.12 -20.23
N VAL A 5 -37.12 -33.26 -21.25
CA VAL A 5 -35.91 -32.88 -22.01
C VAL A 5 -34.94 -32.12 -21.10
N ALA A 6 -35.41 -31.10 -20.38
CA ALA A 6 -34.58 -30.31 -19.47
C ALA A 6 -33.99 -31.16 -18.33
N GLN A 7 -34.78 -32.09 -17.77
CA GLN A 7 -34.32 -33.00 -16.73
C GLN A 7 -33.26 -33.98 -17.25
N THR A 8 -33.43 -34.52 -18.46
CA THR A 8 -32.46 -35.42 -19.10
C THR A 8 -31.11 -34.72 -19.32
N ILE A 9 -31.13 -33.50 -19.89
CA ILE A 9 -29.92 -32.70 -20.12
C ILE A 9 -29.25 -32.29 -18.80
N SER A 10 -30.04 -31.85 -17.81
CA SER A 10 -29.52 -31.45 -16.49
C SER A 10 -28.85 -32.63 -15.79
N MET A 11 -29.46 -33.82 -15.82
CA MET A 11 -28.89 -35.04 -15.23
C MET A 11 -27.62 -35.49 -15.96
N ALA A 12 -27.57 -35.35 -17.30
CA ALA A 12 -26.38 -35.66 -18.08
C ALA A 12 -25.20 -34.72 -17.75
N LEU A 13 -25.46 -33.41 -17.66
CA LEU A 13 -24.41 -32.40 -17.49
C LEU A 13 -24.01 -32.18 -16.02
N ARG A 14 -24.98 -31.92 -15.14
CA ARG A 14 -24.75 -31.59 -13.71
C ARG A 14 -24.75 -32.82 -12.80
N GLY A 15 -25.28 -33.95 -13.29
CA GLY A 15 -25.54 -35.13 -12.47
C GLY A 15 -26.80 -34.97 -11.61
N SER A 16 -27.25 -36.07 -11.02
CA SER A 16 -28.29 -36.08 -9.99
C SER A 16 -27.69 -36.47 -8.64
N HIS A 17 -28.21 -35.86 -7.57
CA HIS A 17 -27.90 -36.28 -6.22
C HIS A 17 -28.78 -37.50 -5.93
N GLY A 18 -28.15 -38.67 -5.77
CA GLY A 18 -28.87 -39.92 -5.52
C GLY A 18 -29.23 -40.06 -4.05
N HIS A 19 -28.22 -40.14 -3.20
CA HIS A 19 -28.38 -40.25 -1.74
C HIS A 19 -27.08 -39.79 -1.05
N PHE A 20 -27.06 -39.75 0.28
CA PHE A 20 -25.83 -39.53 1.03
C PHE A 20 -25.29 -40.86 1.54
N LEU A 21 -23.99 -41.06 1.47
CA LEU A 21 -23.33 -42.20 2.08
C LEU A 21 -23.16 -41.90 3.57
N GLU A 22 -23.72 -42.78 4.40
CA GLU A 22 -23.52 -42.74 5.85
C GLU A 22 -22.23 -43.51 6.19
N ASP A 23 -21.15 -42.76 6.40
CA ASP A 23 -19.87 -43.28 6.86
C ASP A 23 -19.62 -42.76 8.29
N PRO A 24 -19.48 -43.65 9.30
CA PRO A 24 -19.29 -43.23 10.69
C PRO A 24 -17.99 -42.46 10.94
N ASP A 25 -17.00 -42.53 10.04
CA ASP A 25 -15.73 -41.81 10.15
C ASP A 25 -15.77 -40.42 9.49
N GLU A 26 -16.84 -40.06 8.79
CA GLU A 26 -17.04 -38.76 8.15
C GLU A 26 -17.94 -37.84 8.97
N ALA A 27 -17.44 -36.62 9.26
CA ALA A 27 -18.19 -35.62 10.02
C ALA A 27 -19.31 -34.96 9.20
N HIS A 28 -19.23 -35.04 7.86
CA HIS A 28 -20.22 -34.48 6.95
C HIS A 28 -20.75 -35.57 5.99
N PRO A 29 -22.07 -35.67 5.77
CA PRO A 29 -22.63 -36.67 4.86
C PRO A 29 -22.04 -36.54 3.45
N LEU A 30 -21.47 -37.63 2.94
CA LEU A 30 -20.87 -37.65 1.60
C LEU A 30 -21.97 -37.83 0.53
N ALA A 31 -22.15 -36.84 -0.33
CA ALA A 31 -23.16 -36.90 -1.38
C ALA A 31 -22.77 -37.87 -2.50
N MET A 32 -23.57 -38.91 -2.73
CA MET A 32 -23.44 -39.76 -3.91
C MET A 32 -24.06 -39.06 -5.13
N ARG A 33 -23.21 -38.71 -6.10
CA ARG A 33 -23.61 -38.08 -7.35
C ARG A 33 -23.61 -39.09 -8.50
N LEU A 34 -24.77 -39.29 -9.10
CA LEU A 34 -24.92 -40.05 -10.33
C LEU A 34 -24.68 -39.10 -11.50
N GLN A 35 -23.69 -39.38 -12.32
CA GLN A 35 -23.36 -38.55 -13.48
C GLN A 35 -22.90 -39.44 -14.63
N LEU A 36 -23.24 -39.06 -15.86
CA LEU A 36 -22.74 -39.77 -17.03
C LEU A 36 -21.20 -39.64 -17.13
N PRO A 37 -20.52 -40.69 -17.63
CA PRO A 37 -19.09 -40.64 -17.91
C PRO A 37 -18.73 -39.40 -18.74
N ARG A 38 -17.57 -38.80 -18.44
CA ARG A 38 -17.11 -37.57 -19.09
C ARG A 38 -17.16 -37.61 -20.63
N PRO A 39 -16.75 -38.71 -21.32
CA PRO A 39 -16.82 -38.78 -22.78
C PRO A 39 -18.20 -38.38 -23.29
N ILE A 40 -19.25 -39.10 -22.87
CA ILE A 40 -20.65 -38.96 -23.31
C ILE A 40 -21.26 -37.55 -23.10
N ARG A 41 -20.68 -36.72 -22.22
CA ARG A 41 -21.20 -35.37 -21.89
C ARG A 41 -20.27 -34.23 -22.30
N SER A 42 -19.23 -34.50 -23.09
CA SER A 42 -18.24 -33.49 -23.49
C SER A 42 -18.40 -33.00 -24.92
N SER A 43 -19.13 -33.71 -25.78
CA SER A 43 -19.39 -33.31 -27.16
C SER A 43 -20.88 -33.06 -27.43
N THR A 44 -21.17 -32.15 -28.35
CA THR A 44 -22.52 -31.88 -28.82
C THR A 44 -23.12 -33.09 -29.55
N GLU A 45 -22.28 -33.88 -30.22
CA GLU A 45 -22.67 -35.09 -30.95
C GLU A 45 -23.15 -36.18 -29.98
N GLU A 46 -22.41 -36.44 -28.91
CA GLU A 46 -22.81 -37.44 -27.90
C GLU A 46 -24.03 -37.00 -27.11
N LEU A 47 -24.13 -35.70 -26.79
CA LEU A 47 -25.33 -35.14 -26.15
C LEU A 47 -26.55 -35.24 -27.07
N SER A 48 -26.39 -35.09 -28.38
CA SER A 48 -27.46 -35.25 -29.37
C SER A 48 -27.95 -36.69 -29.46
N ALA A 49 -27.08 -37.67 -29.19
CA ALA A 49 -27.40 -39.09 -29.19
C ALA A 49 -28.13 -39.56 -27.91
N LEU A 50 -28.28 -38.70 -26.89
CA LEU A 50 -29.02 -39.05 -25.68
C LEU A 50 -30.51 -39.19 -25.97
N TYR A 51 -31.14 -40.22 -25.41
CA TYR A 51 -32.57 -40.48 -25.59
C TYR A 51 -33.41 -39.82 -24.50
N VAL A 52 -34.49 -39.15 -24.90
CA VAL A 52 -35.55 -38.68 -24.02
C VAL A 52 -36.74 -39.62 -24.16
N LYS A 53 -37.30 -40.03 -23.02
CA LYS A 53 -38.45 -40.92 -22.96
C LYS A 53 -39.75 -40.15 -23.16
N GLY A 54 -40.57 -40.58 -24.12
CA GLY A 54 -41.89 -40.03 -24.39
C GLY A 54 -42.89 -40.29 -23.26
N GLN A 55 -43.92 -39.44 -23.16
CA GLN A 55 -44.95 -39.57 -22.14
C GLN A 55 -45.93 -40.70 -22.47
N PRO A 56 -46.35 -41.50 -21.47
CA PRO A 56 -47.29 -42.60 -21.68
C PRO A 56 -48.69 -42.05 -21.98
N GLY A 57 -49.48 -42.81 -22.76
CA GLY A 57 -50.90 -42.52 -22.98
C GLY A 57 -51.21 -41.40 -23.98
N ILE A 58 -50.20 -40.80 -24.62
CA ILE A 58 -50.41 -39.79 -25.68
C ILE A 58 -50.86 -40.43 -27.00
N MET A 59 -50.29 -41.57 -27.36
CA MET A 59 -50.69 -42.34 -28.53
C MET A 59 -51.35 -43.64 -28.08
N LYS A 60 -52.42 -44.05 -28.77
CA LYS A 60 -53.09 -45.34 -28.54
C LYS A 60 -53.00 -46.19 -29.79
N VAL A 61 -52.63 -47.45 -29.64
CA VAL A 61 -52.58 -48.44 -30.72
C VAL A 61 -53.78 -49.38 -30.56
N ARG A 62 -54.45 -49.69 -31.67
CA ARG A 62 -55.53 -50.67 -31.69
C ARG A 62 -54.93 -52.06 -31.91
N GLU A 63 -55.01 -52.92 -30.91
CA GLU A 63 -54.53 -54.29 -30.96
C GLU A 63 -55.65 -55.23 -30.48
N GLY A 64 -56.01 -56.21 -31.32
CA GLY A 64 -57.06 -57.19 -31.00
C GLY A 64 -58.45 -56.58 -30.71
N GLY A 65 -58.81 -55.45 -31.33
CA GLY A 65 -60.10 -54.79 -31.12
C GLY A 65 -60.19 -53.90 -29.86
N SER A 66 -59.15 -53.86 -29.03
CA SER A 66 -59.04 -52.96 -27.88
C SER A 66 -58.08 -51.80 -28.18
N LEU A 67 -58.36 -50.60 -27.64
CA LEU A 67 -57.42 -49.47 -27.66
C LEU A 67 -56.49 -49.60 -26.46
N ARG A 68 -55.19 -49.76 -26.70
CA ARG A 68 -54.14 -49.78 -25.67
C ARG A 68 -53.21 -48.61 -25.86
N ASP A 69 -52.55 -48.18 -24.79
CA ASP A 69 -51.53 -47.14 -24.90
C ASP A 69 -50.36 -47.66 -25.73
N ALA A 70 -49.87 -46.82 -26.65
CA ALA A 70 -48.70 -47.12 -27.44
C ALA A 70 -47.46 -47.26 -26.54
N PRO A 71 -46.48 -48.09 -26.93
CA PRO A 71 -45.17 -48.08 -26.30
C PRO A 71 -44.60 -46.66 -26.27
N GLN A 72 -44.00 -46.27 -25.15
CA GLN A 72 -43.39 -44.94 -25.01
C GLN A 72 -42.19 -44.84 -25.97
N PRO A 73 -42.19 -43.90 -26.95
CA PRO A 73 -41.07 -43.76 -27.85
C PRO A 73 -39.85 -43.22 -27.12
N LEU A 74 -38.67 -43.67 -27.51
CA LEU A 74 -37.38 -43.07 -27.15
C LEU A 74 -36.94 -42.22 -28.34
N VAL A 75 -36.77 -40.91 -28.12
CA VAL A 75 -36.41 -39.96 -29.18
C VAL A 75 -35.05 -39.34 -28.83
N PRO A 76 -34.04 -39.37 -29.71
CA PRO A 76 -32.76 -38.73 -29.45
C PRO A 76 -32.92 -37.20 -29.39
N ILE A 77 -32.14 -36.54 -28.53
CA ILE A 77 -32.22 -35.07 -28.34
C ILE A 77 -31.97 -34.33 -29.65
N GLY A 78 -31.07 -34.85 -30.50
CA GLY A 78 -30.77 -34.26 -31.82
C GLY A 78 -31.94 -34.23 -32.81
N GLU A 79 -33.00 -35.01 -32.60
CA GLU A 79 -34.23 -34.93 -33.41
C GLU A 79 -35.22 -33.88 -32.90
N ILE A 80 -35.05 -33.42 -31.66
CA ILE A 80 -35.98 -32.52 -30.97
C ILE A 80 -35.51 -31.05 -31.06
N GLY A 81 -34.23 -30.81 -31.36
CA GLY A 81 -33.68 -29.46 -31.49
C GLY A 81 -32.27 -29.40 -32.07
N GLU A 82 -31.74 -28.18 -32.18
CA GLU A 82 -30.41 -27.87 -32.72
C GLU A 82 -29.52 -27.21 -31.66
N TRP A 83 -28.23 -27.53 -31.68
CA TRP A 83 -27.23 -26.84 -30.84
C TRP A 83 -26.77 -25.55 -31.53
N LYS A 84 -26.79 -24.43 -30.80
CA LYS A 84 -26.24 -23.15 -31.26
C LYS A 84 -25.07 -22.73 -30.39
N THR A 85 -23.97 -22.36 -31.05
CA THR A 85 -22.85 -21.72 -30.38
C THR A 85 -23.14 -20.23 -30.29
N GLU A 86 -23.27 -19.73 -29.07
CA GLU A 86 -23.46 -18.31 -28.80
C GLU A 86 -22.32 -17.79 -27.91
N THR A 87 -22.05 -16.49 -28.01
CA THR A 87 -21.11 -15.85 -27.09
C THR A 87 -21.82 -15.67 -25.75
N VAL A 88 -21.25 -16.24 -24.69
CA VAL A 88 -21.79 -16.06 -23.34
C VAL A 88 -21.41 -14.66 -22.86
N ASP A 89 -22.39 -13.92 -22.35
CA ASP A 89 -22.15 -12.62 -21.73
C ASP A 89 -21.15 -12.75 -20.57
N GLN A 90 -20.15 -11.88 -20.57
CA GLN A 90 -19.21 -11.81 -19.46
C GLN A 90 -19.89 -11.25 -18.22
N THR A 91 -19.45 -11.72 -17.05
CA THR A 91 -19.91 -11.18 -15.77
C THR A 91 -19.59 -9.68 -15.69
N ILE A 92 -20.63 -8.87 -15.51
CA ILE A 92 -20.49 -7.43 -15.31
C ILE A 92 -20.24 -7.17 -13.83
N TYR A 93 -19.04 -6.73 -13.49
CA TYR A 93 -18.73 -6.28 -12.14
C TYR A 93 -19.36 -4.93 -11.87
N HIS A 94 -19.82 -4.73 -10.63
CA HIS A 94 -20.43 -3.48 -10.21
C HIS A 94 -19.76 -2.97 -8.94
N LYS A 95 -19.49 -1.67 -8.91
CA LYS A 95 -19.07 -0.95 -7.71
C LYS A 95 -19.94 0.26 -7.52
N ASN A 96 -20.50 0.42 -6.31
CA ASN A 96 -21.42 1.52 -6.00
C ASN A 96 -22.56 1.63 -7.04
N LEU A 97 -23.13 0.48 -7.41
CA LEU A 97 -24.19 0.33 -8.42
C LEU A 97 -23.81 0.76 -9.85
N LYS A 98 -22.52 1.01 -10.13
CA LYS A 98 -22.04 1.32 -11.47
C LYS A 98 -21.24 0.14 -12.04
N PRO A 99 -21.41 -0.21 -13.31
CA PRO A 99 -20.59 -1.24 -13.96
C PRO A 99 -19.13 -0.78 -13.98
N VAL A 100 -18.20 -1.70 -13.72
CA VAL A 100 -16.77 -1.46 -13.68
C VAL A 100 -15.98 -2.55 -14.40
N ALA A 101 -14.87 -2.16 -15.00
CA ALA A 101 -13.85 -3.07 -15.49
C ALA A 101 -12.57 -2.87 -14.67
N TYR A 102 -12.04 -3.96 -14.13
CA TYR A 102 -10.80 -3.94 -13.37
C TYR A 102 -9.61 -4.23 -14.29
N VAL A 103 -8.61 -3.35 -14.25
CA VAL A 103 -7.34 -3.52 -14.94
C VAL A 103 -6.26 -3.61 -13.87
N PHE A 104 -5.50 -4.69 -13.90
CA PHE A 104 -4.44 -4.99 -12.94
C PHE A 104 -3.08 -4.99 -13.63
N ALA A 105 -2.07 -4.56 -12.89
CA ALA A 105 -0.67 -4.63 -13.30
C ALA A 105 0.20 -4.87 -12.07
N GLU A 106 1.26 -5.64 -12.24
CA GLU A 106 2.26 -5.90 -11.21
C GLU A 106 3.47 -5.00 -11.42
N MET A 107 4.10 -4.59 -10.32
CA MET A 107 5.25 -3.69 -10.35
C MET A 107 6.55 -4.45 -10.15
N ALA A 108 7.54 -4.14 -10.98
CA ALA A 108 8.89 -4.66 -10.87
C ALA A 108 9.89 -3.50 -10.76
N GLY A 109 10.55 -3.42 -9.61
CA GLY A 109 11.62 -2.46 -9.34
C GLY A 109 11.24 -0.99 -9.24
N ARG A 110 9.95 -0.69 -9.09
CA ARG A 110 9.45 0.68 -8.90
C ARG A 110 8.31 0.71 -7.90
N PRO A 111 8.12 1.82 -7.17
CA PRO A 111 6.99 1.94 -6.28
C PRO A 111 5.69 2.13 -7.10
N PRO A 112 4.56 1.52 -6.70
CA PRO A 112 3.29 1.64 -7.41
C PRO A 112 2.84 3.10 -7.64
N ALA A 113 3.17 3.99 -6.70
CA ALA A 113 2.87 5.41 -6.78
C ALA A 113 3.45 6.08 -8.04
N GLU A 114 4.71 5.78 -8.38
CA GLU A 114 5.36 6.37 -9.55
C GLU A 114 4.75 5.87 -10.86
N ALA A 115 4.40 4.59 -10.93
CA ALA A 115 3.77 4.04 -12.13
C ALA A 115 2.38 4.63 -12.36
N VAL A 116 1.59 4.80 -11.30
CA VAL A 116 0.27 5.47 -11.39
C VAL A 116 0.43 6.92 -11.84
N LEU A 117 1.46 7.63 -11.36
CA LEU A 117 1.75 9.00 -11.80
C LEU A 117 2.17 9.05 -13.28
N ASP A 118 3.05 8.15 -13.73
CA ASP A 118 3.49 8.07 -15.14
C ASP A 118 2.32 7.76 -16.07
N VAL A 119 1.55 6.70 -15.77
CA VAL A 119 0.39 6.31 -16.59
C VAL A 119 -0.68 7.38 -16.53
N GLY A 120 -0.93 7.97 -15.36
CA GLY A 120 -1.86 9.08 -15.20
C GLY A 120 -1.45 10.32 -15.97
N ALA A 121 -0.15 10.62 -16.06
CA ALA A 121 0.36 11.75 -16.81
C ALA A 121 0.14 11.60 -18.32
N ASP A 122 0.12 10.37 -18.84
CA ASP A 122 -0.10 10.11 -20.27
C ASP A 122 -1.58 9.97 -20.67
N PHE A 123 -2.48 10.01 -19.69
CA PHE A 123 -3.92 9.94 -19.94
C PHE A 123 -4.42 11.14 -20.74
N ARG A 124 -5.12 10.88 -21.85
CA ARG A 124 -5.68 11.90 -22.76
C ARG A 124 -4.65 12.84 -23.38
N LYS A 125 -3.37 12.46 -23.38
CA LYS A 125 -2.37 13.13 -24.23
C LYS A 125 -2.64 12.80 -25.71
N THR A 126 -2.21 13.69 -26.58
CA THR A 126 -2.26 13.52 -28.04
C THR A 126 -0.85 13.52 -28.58
N GLY A 127 -0.60 12.73 -29.63
CA GLY A 127 0.72 12.57 -30.24
C GLY A 127 1.06 11.11 -30.50
N GLU A 128 2.16 10.88 -31.21
CA GLU A 128 2.70 9.55 -31.40
C GLU A 128 3.39 9.06 -30.11
N PRO A 129 3.30 7.76 -29.78
CA PRO A 129 4.05 7.18 -28.67
C PRO A 129 5.55 7.44 -28.86
N HIS A 130 6.14 8.08 -27.85
CA HIS A 130 7.58 8.29 -27.76
C HIS A 130 8.07 7.75 -26.42
N PRO A 131 8.30 6.43 -26.32
CA PRO A 131 8.65 5.79 -25.05
C PRO A 131 9.90 6.40 -24.43
N ILE A 132 9.75 6.92 -23.21
CA ILE A 132 10.85 7.47 -22.43
C ILE A 132 11.45 6.35 -21.60
N ASP A 133 12.76 6.13 -21.73
CA ASP A 133 13.47 5.14 -20.90
C ASP A 133 13.35 5.47 -19.41
N LEU A 134 13.28 4.43 -18.60
CA LEU A 134 13.02 4.53 -17.17
C LEU A 134 14.05 5.40 -16.45
N ALA A 135 15.32 5.26 -16.81
CA ALA A 135 16.42 6.02 -16.22
C ALA A 135 16.31 7.54 -16.45
N ASN A 136 15.57 7.96 -17.48
CA ASN A 136 15.39 9.38 -17.83
C ASN A 136 14.11 9.99 -17.21
N ARG A 137 13.29 9.19 -16.54
CA ARG A 137 12.09 9.65 -15.84
C ARG A 137 12.46 10.15 -14.46
N THR A 138 11.95 11.32 -14.10
CA THR A 138 12.18 11.95 -12.80
C THR A 138 10.87 12.52 -12.27
N TYR A 139 10.85 12.95 -11.01
CA TYR A 139 9.72 13.70 -10.47
C TYR A 139 9.35 14.96 -11.26
N PHE A 140 10.27 15.50 -12.07
CA PHE A 140 10.01 16.66 -12.92
C PHE A 140 9.67 16.28 -14.37
N SER A 141 9.93 15.03 -14.78
CA SER A 141 9.64 14.47 -16.10
C SER A 141 8.76 13.23 -15.96
N ILE A 142 7.52 13.45 -15.53
CA ILE A 142 6.51 12.40 -15.32
C ILE A 142 5.91 11.98 -16.66
N GLY A 143 5.70 10.68 -16.85
CA GLY A 143 5.10 10.10 -18.05
C GLY A 143 6.00 9.07 -18.71
N GLY A 144 5.39 8.02 -19.24
CA GLY A 144 6.08 7.04 -20.07
C GLY A 144 6.24 7.46 -21.53
N GLY A 145 5.56 8.53 -21.94
CA GLY A 145 5.53 8.98 -23.33
C GLY A 145 4.64 8.08 -24.20
N ASP A 146 3.69 7.37 -23.60
CA ASP A 146 2.76 6.48 -24.30
C ASP A 146 1.32 6.96 -24.09
N PRO A 147 0.81 7.87 -24.95
CA PRO A 147 -0.52 8.43 -24.79
C PRO A 147 -1.62 7.38 -24.88
N TRP A 148 -2.57 7.42 -23.95
CA TRP A 148 -3.70 6.50 -23.94
C TRP A 148 -5.01 7.18 -23.58
N THR A 149 -6.11 6.61 -24.06
CA THR A 149 -7.46 7.14 -23.87
C THR A 149 -8.46 6.02 -23.64
N VAL A 150 -9.55 6.35 -22.96
CA VAL A 150 -10.76 5.52 -22.89
C VAL A 150 -11.91 6.29 -23.54
N ALA A 151 -13.01 5.59 -23.86
CA ALA A 151 -14.22 6.23 -24.35
C ALA A 151 -14.69 7.35 -23.40
N ASP A 152 -15.29 8.42 -23.94
CA ASP A 152 -15.58 9.64 -23.19
C ASP A 152 -16.53 9.43 -22.01
N GLU A 153 -17.43 8.46 -22.10
CA GLU A 153 -18.34 8.04 -21.04
C GLU A 153 -17.66 7.22 -19.92
N THR A 154 -16.41 6.78 -20.12
CA THR A 154 -15.68 5.94 -19.16
C THR A 154 -14.84 6.78 -18.24
N LYS A 155 -15.06 6.62 -16.92
CA LYS A 155 -14.25 7.27 -15.88
C LYS A 155 -13.17 6.33 -15.37
N VAL A 156 -11.91 6.72 -15.53
CA VAL A 156 -10.78 6.03 -14.89
C VAL A 156 -10.67 6.47 -13.43
N VAL A 157 -10.50 5.51 -12.52
CA VAL A 157 -10.36 5.76 -11.09
C VAL A 157 -9.17 4.98 -10.55
N TRP A 158 -8.07 5.68 -10.25
CA TRP A 158 -6.85 5.10 -9.68
C TRP A 158 -6.89 4.96 -8.16
N ASN A 159 -7.50 5.93 -7.47
CA ASN A 159 -7.55 6.03 -6.01
C ASN A 159 -8.83 5.46 -5.39
N GLY A 160 -9.55 4.61 -6.12
CA GLY A 160 -10.83 4.04 -5.68
C GLY A 160 -10.69 2.73 -4.93
N GLU A 161 -9.65 1.96 -5.24
CA GLU A 161 -9.37 0.58 -4.80
C GLU A 161 -7.86 0.29 -4.94
N GLY A 162 -7.41 -0.84 -4.41
CA GLY A 162 -6.03 -1.29 -4.52
C GLY A 162 -5.05 -0.53 -3.62
N GLU A 163 -3.76 -0.83 -3.83
CA GLU A 163 -2.69 -0.34 -2.96
C GLU A 163 -2.48 1.17 -3.03
N TRP A 164 -2.73 1.81 -4.17
CA TRP A 164 -2.57 3.26 -4.31
C TRP A 164 -3.49 4.04 -3.37
N LYS A 165 -4.75 3.62 -3.25
CA LYS A 165 -5.69 4.22 -2.30
C LYS A 165 -5.19 4.06 -0.87
N ILE A 166 -4.80 2.84 -0.48
CA ILE A 166 -4.30 2.55 0.87
C ILE A 166 -3.05 3.39 1.16
N THR A 167 -2.13 3.49 0.20
CA THR A 167 -0.92 4.30 0.31
C THR A 167 -1.27 5.76 0.56
N LEU A 168 -2.17 6.35 -0.23
CA LEU A 168 -2.60 7.74 -0.05
C LEU A 168 -3.28 7.99 1.30
N ASP A 169 -4.18 7.09 1.72
CA ASP A 169 -4.87 7.21 3.00
C ASP A 169 -3.89 7.12 4.17
N VAL A 170 -2.99 6.13 4.15
CA VAL A 170 -1.98 5.94 5.22
C VAL A 170 -0.99 7.09 5.28
N PHE A 171 -0.45 7.55 4.14
CA PHE A 171 0.48 8.68 4.12
C PHE A 171 -0.19 9.99 4.58
N ARG A 172 -1.44 10.23 4.16
CA ARG A 172 -2.22 11.39 4.63
C ARG A 172 -2.40 11.32 6.14
N ASP A 173 -2.86 10.19 6.66
CA ASP A 173 -3.19 10.04 8.08
C ASP A 173 -1.92 10.11 8.95
N LEU A 174 -0.80 9.53 8.50
CA LEU A 174 0.51 9.68 9.14
C LEU A 174 1.04 11.12 9.06
N GLY A 175 0.83 11.81 7.95
CA GLY A 175 1.21 13.23 7.80
C GLY A 175 0.45 14.13 8.77
N ILE A 176 -0.87 13.91 8.93
CA ILE A 176 -1.70 14.61 9.92
C ILE A 176 -1.23 14.26 11.34
N ALA A 177 -0.96 12.98 11.62
CA ALA A 177 -0.43 12.54 12.91
C ALA A 177 0.93 13.19 13.23
N PHE A 178 1.82 13.31 12.24
CA PHE A 178 3.10 14.01 12.40
C PHE A 178 2.88 15.49 12.72
N GLY A 179 1.97 16.17 12.02
CA GLY A 179 1.59 17.56 12.33
C GLY A 179 1.06 17.73 13.76
N ALA A 180 0.20 16.82 14.21
CA ALA A 180 -0.30 16.80 15.59
C ALA A 180 0.82 16.55 16.61
N ALA A 181 1.77 15.66 16.30
CA ALA A 181 2.93 15.39 17.15
C ALA A 181 3.86 16.61 17.25
N LEU A 182 4.12 17.32 16.15
CA LEU A 182 4.90 18.56 16.14
C LEU A 182 4.25 19.63 17.03
N LEU A 183 2.93 19.78 16.95
CA LEU A 183 2.18 20.71 17.79
C LEU A 183 2.25 20.29 19.27
N GLY A 184 2.09 19.01 19.57
CA GLY A 184 2.24 18.47 20.93
C GLY A 184 3.63 18.73 21.51
N ILE A 185 4.69 18.47 20.73
CA ILE A 185 6.08 18.76 21.11
C ILE A 185 6.26 20.26 21.34
N PHE A 186 5.75 21.12 20.44
CA PHE A 186 5.83 22.57 20.60
C PHE A 186 5.20 23.03 21.92
N LEU A 187 3.98 22.55 22.23
CA LEU A 187 3.27 22.92 23.46
C LEU A 187 4.04 22.49 24.70
N VAL A 188 4.58 21.27 24.73
CA VAL A 188 5.40 20.79 25.86
C VAL A 188 6.65 21.64 26.02
N LEU A 189 7.35 21.94 24.92
CA LEU A 189 8.54 22.80 24.95
C LEU A 189 8.22 24.23 25.36
N TYR A 190 7.08 24.77 24.91
CA TYR A 190 6.63 26.10 25.26
C TYR A 190 6.39 26.22 26.76
N ILE A 191 5.72 25.22 27.36
CA ILE A 191 5.49 25.15 28.81
C ILE A 191 6.82 24.97 29.55
N GLN A 192 7.71 24.10 29.07
CA GLN A 192 8.97 23.80 29.74
C GLN A 192 9.97 24.98 29.69
N THR A 193 10.11 25.63 28.54
CA THR A 193 11.10 26.70 28.32
C THR A 193 10.56 28.08 28.67
N ASN A 194 9.24 28.19 28.88
CA ASN A 194 8.52 29.45 29.08
C ASN A 194 8.81 30.50 27.99
N SER A 195 9.13 30.03 26.78
CA SER A 195 9.57 30.85 25.65
C SER A 195 9.23 30.21 24.32
N ALA A 196 8.34 30.84 23.56
CA ALA A 196 7.96 30.42 22.22
C ALA A 196 9.15 30.44 21.24
N LEU A 197 10.07 31.39 21.44
CA LEU A 197 11.21 31.56 20.56
C LEU A 197 12.25 30.46 20.79
N LEU A 198 12.56 30.12 22.06
CA LEU A 198 13.43 28.99 22.39
C LEU A 198 12.86 27.67 21.89
N SER A 199 11.55 27.47 22.08
CA SER A 199 10.84 26.28 21.60
C SER A 199 10.97 26.12 20.09
N THR A 200 10.81 27.22 19.34
CA THR A 200 10.98 27.22 17.88
C THR A 200 12.42 26.92 17.46
N ILE A 201 13.43 27.44 18.16
CA ILE A 201 14.84 27.13 17.90
C ILE A 201 15.10 25.63 18.08
N ILE A 202 14.61 25.04 19.17
CA ILE A 202 14.74 23.61 19.45
C ILE A 202 14.06 22.78 18.35
N MET A 203 12.87 23.19 17.92
CA MET A 203 12.12 22.51 16.86
C MET A 203 12.74 22.65 15.47
N THR A 204 13.59 23.66 15.24
CA THR A 204 14.31 23.82 13.97
C THR A 204 15.12 22.57 13.63
N ALA A 205 15.58 21.82 14.64
CA ALA A 205 16.28 20.57 14.44
C ALA A 205 15.45 19.49 13.72
N ILE A 206 14.10 19.53 13.80
CA ILE A 206 13.22 18.53 13.16
C ILE A 206 13.24 18.66 11.64
N PRO A 207 12.97 19.82 11.00
CA PRO A 207 13.16 19.98 9.55
C PRO A 207 14.55 19.58 9.06
N LEU A 208 15.61 19.83 9.84
CA LEU A 208 16.97 19.41 9.46
C LEU A 208 17.13 17.89 9.39
N THR A 209 16.32 17.11 10.13
CA THR A 209 16.31 15.65 9.97
C THR A 209 15.82 15.22 8.60
N MET A 210 14.86 15.93 8.01
CA MET A 210 14.31 15.62 6.69
C MET A 210 15.36 15.85 5.59
N ILE A 211 16.23 16.85 5.78
CA ILE A 211 17.42 17.11 4.95
C ILE A 211 18.44 15.97 5.06
N GLY A 212 18.42 15.19 6.15
CA GLY A 212 19.19 13.95 6.26
C GLY A 212 18.54 12.75 5.60
N ILE A 213 17.24 12.53 5.90
CA ILE A 213 16.51 11.34 5.47
C ILE A 213 16.35 11.29 3.95
N MET A 214 15.84 12.35 3.34
CA MET A 214 15.50 12.31 1.90
C MET A 214 16.75 12.13 1.01
N PRO A 215 17.83 12.90 1.19
CA PRO A 215 19.08 12.64 0.47
C PRO A 215 19.73 11.31 0.87
N GLY A 216 19.52 10.84 2.10
CA GLY A 216 20.00 9.53 2.55
C GLY A 216 19.39 8.38 1.77
N PHE A 217 18.07 8.37 1.58
CA PHE A 217 17.39 7.40 0.71
C PHE A 217 17.84 7.50 -0.74
N TRP A 218 18.00 8.73 -1.26
CA TRP A 218 18.52 8.94 -2.60
C TRP A 218 19.94 8.39 -2.75
N PHE A 219 20.83 8.68 -1.80
CA PHE A 219 22.19 8.16 -1.77
C PHE A 219 22.22 6.64 -1.67
N LEU A 220 21.41 6.06 -0.78
CA LEU A 220 21.28 4.61 -0.62
C LEU A 220 20.86 3.94 -1.93
N ASN A 221 19.84 4.47 -2.60
CA ASN A 221 19.36 3.90 -3.86
C ASN A 221 20.35 4.15 -5.01
N SER A 222 21.11 5.25 -4.98
CA SER A 222 22.15 5.52 -5.99
C SER A 222 23.36 4.59 -5.89
N ILE A 223 23.72 4.12 -4.69
CA ILE A 223 24.90 3.25 -4.47
C ILE A 223 24.55 1.77 -4.33
N GLY A 224 23.31 1.48 -3.93
CA GLY A 224 22.88 0.19 -3.42
C GLY A 224 21.81 -0.47 -4.26
N ASP A 225 21.61 -0.04 -5.50
CA ASP A 225 20.59 -0.59 -6.39
C ASP A 225 20.88 -2.07 -6.64
N ARG A 226 20.16 -2.94 -5.93
CA ARG A 226 20.30 -4.39 -6.07
C ARG A 226 19.47 -4.80 -7.26
N MET A 227 20.06 -5.48 -8.24
CA MET A 227 19.27 -6.08 -9.31
C MET A 227 18.79 -7.46 -8.86
N ILE A 228 17.49 -7.69 -8.93
CA ILE A 228 16.87 -9.01 -8.77
C ILE A 228 16.21 -9.35 -10.09
N ASP A 229 16.71 -10.39 -10.77
CA ASP A 229 16.17 -10.86 -12.05
C ASP A 229 16.10 -9.78 -13.15
N GLY A 230 17.10 -8.91 -13.21
CA GLY A 230 17.17 -7.82 -14.19
C GLY A 230 16.36 -6.57 -13.84
N TYR A 231 15.65 -6.55 -12.71
CA TYR A 231 14.92 -5.39 -12.21
C TYR A 231 15.63 -4.75 -11.01
N PRO A 232 15.65 -3.41 -10.90
CA PRO A 232 16.18 -2.72 -9.72
C PRO A 232 15.36 -3.09 -8.47
N ASN A 233 15.98 -3.07 -7.29
CA ASN A 233 15.32 -3.33 -6.00
C ASN A 233 15.74 -2.24 -5.01
N PRO A 234 15.23 -1.02 -5.20
CA PRO A 234 15.54 0.09 -4.31
C PRO A 234 14.85 -0.08 -2.96
N THR A 235 15.43 0.53 -1.94
CA THR A 235 14.76 0.66 -0.64
C THR A 235 13.75 1.81 -0.73
N PHE A 236 12.47 1.46 -0.64
CA PHE A 236 11.39 2.45 -0.75
C PHE A 236 11.20 3.24 0.54
N PHE A 237 10.83 4.51 0.39
CA PHE A 237 10.29 5.30 1.49
C PHE A 237 8.83 4.91 1.70
N THR A 238 8.56 4.03 2.67
CA THR A 238 7.23 3.50 2.98
C THR A 238 6.61 4.17 4.21
N ALA A 239 5.38 3.77 4.56
CA ALA A 239 4.73 4.20 5.80
C ALA A 239 5.59 3.93 7.06
N THR A 240 6.37 2.84 7.08
CA THR A 240 7.27 2.53 8.21
C THR A 240 8.42 3.52 8.29
N ALA A 241 8.90 4.06 7.15
CA ALA A 241 9.89 5.13 7.12
C ALA A 241 9.37 6.43 7.75
N MET A 242 8.09 6.79 7.53
CA MET A 242 7.43 7.92 8.20
C MET A 242 7.35 7.73 9.71
N ILE A 243 7.05 6.52 10.18
CA ILE A 243 7.07 6.21 11.62
C ILE A 243 8.47 6.45 12.20
N GLY A 244 9.52 6.01 11.50
CA GLY A 244 10.91 6.29 11.88
C GLY A 244 11.23 7.78 11.94
N MET A 245 10.73 8.58 10.99
CA MET A 245 10.86 10.04 10.99
C MET A 245 10.18 10.68 12.21
N ILE A 246 8.97 10.24 12.56
CA ILE A 246 8.22 10.71 13.74
C ILE A 246 9.00 10.37 15.02
N ALA A 247 9.49 9.14 15.13
CA ALA A 247 10.29 8.70 16.28
C ALA A 247 11.58 9.52 16.43
N LEU A 248 12.24 9.81 15.30
CA LEU A 248 13.46 10.61 15.26
C LEU A 248 13.24 12.04 15.75
N ALA A 249 12.11 12.67 15.42
CA ALA A 249 11.80 14.02 15.87
C ALA A 249 11.93 14.15 17.40
N GLY A 250 11.46 13.15 18.16
CA GLY A 250 11.60 13.13 19.62
C GLY A 250 13.05 12.99 20.09
N ILE A 251 13.85 12.12 19.46
CA ILE A 251 15.27 11.93 19.79
C ILE A 251 16.05 13.24 19.58
N VAL A 252 15.79 13.89 18.46
CA VAL A 252 16.50 15.12 18.07
C VAL A 252 16.11 16.27 18.97
N VAL A 253 14.83 16.44 19.26
CA VAL A 253 14.35 17.43 20.23
C VAL A 253 14.99 17.22 21.60
N ARG A 254 15.06 15.96 22.08
CA ARG A 254 15.73 15.66 23.36
C ARG A 254 17.19 16.10 23.38
N ASN A 255 17.93 15.87 22.30
CA ASN A 255 19.34 16.29 22.23
C ASN A 255 19.46 17.82 22.24
N SER A 256 18.59 18.50 21.50
CA SER A 256 18.52 19.97 21.41
C SER A 256 18.16 20.63 22.73
N VAL A 257 17.12 20.15 23.43
CA VAL A 257 16.66 20.68 24.73
C VAL A 257 17.82 20.69 25.72
N VAL A 258 18.46 19.54 25.88
CA VAL A 258 19.50 19.43 26.89
C VAL A 258 20.77 20.20 26.47
N LEU A 259 21.06 20.35 25.17
CA LEU A 259 22.15 21.25 24.75
C LEU A 259 21.86 22.70 25.20
N ILE A 260 20.63 23.18 24.99
CA ILE A 260 20.20 24.53 25.42
C ILE A 260 20.20 24.65 26.95
N ASP A 261 19.82 23.62 27.70
CA ASP A 261 19.85 23.65 29.16
C ASP A 261 21.28 23.85 29.70
N PHE A 262 22.27 23.19 29.09
CA PHE A 262 23.69 23.39 29.44
C PHE A 262 24.16 24.81 29.08
N VAL A 263 23.69 25.37 27.96
CA VAL A 263 23.97 26.77 27.58
C VAL A 263 23.39 27.73 28.62
N HIS A 264 22.13 27.54 29.03
CA HIS A 264 21.52 28.37 30.08
C HIS A 264 22.24 28.24 31.42
N MET A 265 22.69 27.03 31.79
CA MET A 265 23.46 26.82 33.00
C MET A 265 24.79 27.59 32.95
N ALA A 266 25.52 27.52 31.85
CA ALA A 266 26.77 28.27 31.66
C ALA A 266 26.54 29.79 31.66
N LEU A 267 25.47 30.28 31.01
CA LEU A 267 25.10 31.70 31.04
C LEU A 267 24.76 32.18 32.46
N ARG A 268 24.08 31.35 33.28
CA ARG A 268 23.80 31.65 34.70
C ARG A 268 25.06 31.66 35.58
N GLU A 269 26.09 30.91 35.19
CA GLU A 269 27.42 30.98 35.81
C GLU A 269 28.19 32.25 35.42
N GLY A 270 27.62 33.12 34.58
CA GLY A 270 28.23 34.38 34.15
C GLY A 270 29.20 34.23 32.97
N MET A 271 29.17 33.10 32.27
CA MET A 271 29.97 32.86 31.07
C MET A 271 29.47 33.69 29.89
N ASP A 272 30.38 34.15 29.04
CA ASP A 272 30.01 34.79 27.77
C ASP A 272 29.24 33.82 26.86
N LEU A 273 28.35 34.33 26.02
CA LEU A 273 27.48 33.50 25.18
C LEU A 273 28.27 32.60 24.23
N GLU A 274 29.36 33.11 23.62
CA GLU A 274 30.16 32.31 22.68
C GLU A 274 30.85 31.16 23.41
N GLU A 275 31.47 31.45 24.56
CA GLU A 275 32.14 30.45 25.39
C GLU A 275 31.15 29.41 25.95
N ALA A 276 29.95 29.87 26.37
CA ALA A 276 28.88 29.01 26.86
C ALA A 276 28.41 28.02 25.79
N LEU A 277 28.26 28.47 24.54
CA LEU A 277 27.86 27.62 23.41
C LEU A 277 28.93 26.58 23.09
N VAL A 278 30.20 26.98 23.02
CA VAL A 278 31.32 26.08 22.72
C VAL A 278 31.50 25.04 23.84
N ARG A 279 31.51 25.48 25.10
CA ARG A 279 31.66 24.60 26.27
C ARG A 279 30.51 23.60 26.37
N SER A 280 29.28 24.06 26.17
CA SER A 280 28.09 23.19 26.17
C SER A 280 28.14 22.18 25.05
N GLY A 281 28.50 22.60 23.83
CA GLY A 281 28.70 21.69 22.69
C GLY A 281 29.76 20.62 22.98
N ALA A 282 30.92 21.01 23.52
CA ALA A 282 32.01 20.09 23.83
C ALA A 282 31.61 19.02 24.87
N ILE A 283 30.95 19.42 25.95
CA ILE A 283 30.50 18.50 27.01
C ILE A 283 29.44 17.53 26.48
N ARG A 284 28.54 18.01 25.61
CA ARG A 284 27.41 17.23 25.09
C ARG A 284 27.77 16.33 23.92
N THR A 285 28.87 16.61 23.24
CA THR A 285 29.36 15.83 22.08
C THR A 285 29.43 14.34 22.43
N ARG A 286 30.18 13.96 23.48
CA ARG A 286 30.36 12.53 23.83
C ARG A 286 29.04 11.82 24.15
N PRO A 287 28.15 12.33 25.02
CA PRO A 287 26.83 11.74 25.24
C PRO A 287 25.97 11.62 23.98
N ILE A 288 25.96 12.64 23.11
CA ILE A 288 25.16 12.63 21.86
C ILE A 288 25.69 11.60 20.87
N PHE A 289 27.01 11.45 20.74
CA PHE A 289 27.60 10.41 19.90
C PHE A 289 27.31 9.00 20.41
N LEU A 290 27.27 8.79 21.74
CA LEU A 290 26.93 7.49 22.33
C LEU A 290 25.47 7.10 22.06
N THR A 291 24.52 8.04 22.20
CA THR A 291 23.11 7.77 21.89
C THR A 291 22.93 7.51 20.40
N ALA A 292 23.51 8.35 19.54
CA ALA A 292 23.48 8.18 18.09
C ALA A 292 24.06 6.83 17.66
N GLY A 293 25.23 6.46 18.18
CA GLY A 293 25.89 5.18 17.89
C GLY A 293 25.07 3.97 18.32
N THR A 294 24.42 4.04 19.50
CA THR A 294 23.57 2.96 20.00
C THR A 294 22.34 2.76 19.11
N THR A 295 21.66 3.85 18.74
CA THR A 295 20.49 3.76 17.86
C THR A 295 20.89 3.35 16.44
N PHE A 296 22.03 3.81 15.93
CA PHE A 296 22.57 3.37 14.65
C PHE A 296 22.78 1.84 14.63
N LEU A 297 23.53 1.30 15.60
CA LEU A 297 23.82 -0.13 15.68
C LEU A 297 22.55 -0.98 15.83
N GLY A 298 21.57 -0.52 16.61
CA GLY A 298 20.28 -1.20 16.74
C GLY A 298 19.50 -1.26 15.42
N ASN A 299 19.50 -0.17 14.66
CA ASN A 299 18.78 -0.11 13.38
C ASN A 299 19.48 -0.89 12.27
N VAL A 300 20.80 -1.05 12.31
CA VAL A 300 21.53 -1.87 11.31
C VAL A 300 20.95 -3.29 11.23
N VAL A 301 20.59 -3.91 12.35
CA VAL A 301 19.97 -5.26 12.32
C VAL A 301 18.58 -5.23 11.69
N ILE A 302 17.80 -4.17 11.94
CA ILE A 302 16.45 -3.99 11.41
C ILE A 302 16.49 -3.78 9.88
N THR A 303 17.58 -3.23 9.32
CA THR A 303 17.70 -3.07 7.86
C THR A 303 17.65 -4.38 7.07
N LEU A 304 17.90 -5.52 7.75
CA LEU A 304 17.83 -6.86 7.14
C LEU A 304 16.39 -7.34 6.92
N ASP A 305 15.40 -6.73 7.60
CA ASP A 305 13.99 -7.05 7.43
C ASP A 305 13.37 -6.22 6.29
N PRO A 306 12.83 -6.86 5.23
CA PRO A 306 12.19 -6.14 4.13
C PRO A 306 11.07 -5.18 4.56
N ILE A 307 10.30 -5.52 5.60
CA ILE A 307 9.14 -4.75 6.07
C ILE A 307 9.56 -3.50 6.83
N PHE A 308 10.58 -3.62 7.69
CA PHE A 308 11.05 -2.54 8.56
C PHE A 308 12.31 -1.83 8.04
N SER A 309 12.84 -2.24 6.89
CA SER A 309 14.01 -1.63 6.25
C SER A 309 13.87 -0.11 6.10
N GLY A 310 12.71 0.38 5.64
CA GLY A 310 12.42 1.80 5.48
C GLY A 310 12.47 2.58 6.81
N LEU A 311 11.94 2.01 7.90
CA LEU A 311 12.02 2.59 9.25
C LEU A 311 13.48 2.69 9.70
N ALA A 312 14.25 1.63 9.52
CA ALA A 312 15.64 1.57 9.95
C ALA A 312 16.51 2.60 9.23
N TRP A 313 16.39 2.67 7.90
CA TRP A 313 17.14 3.63 7.10
C TRP A 313 16.76 5.07 7.38
N SER A 314 15.48 5.38 7.62
CA SER A 314 15.07 6.74 8.00
C SER A 314 15.67 7.16 9.34
N ILE A 315 15.75 6.26 10.32
CA ILE A 315 16.40 6.54 11.60
C ILE A 315 17.92 6.67 11.43
N ILE A 316 18.58 5.78 10.67
CA ILE A 316 20.03 5.82 10.47
C ILE A 316 20.47 7.15 9.83
N PHE A 317 19.91 7.50 8.67
CA PHE A 317 20.28 8.72 7.97
C PHE A 317 19.86 9.97 8.75
N GLY A 318 18.67 9.93 9.34
CA GLY A 318 18.15 11.03 10.11
C GLY A 318 18.96 11.30 11.37
N ILE A 319 19.40 10.27 12.11
CA ILE A 319 20.30 10.44 13.27
C ILE A 319 21.65 10.97 12.81
N ALA A 320 22.27 10.37 11.79
CA ALA A 320 23.58 10.80 11.31
C ALA A 320 23.59 12.28 10.93
N ALA A 321 22.60 12.73 10.16
CA ALA A 321 22.44 14.13 9.79
C ALA A 321 22.10 15.00 11.00
N SER A 322 21.14 14.58 11.84
CA SER A 322 20.70 15.36 13.00
C SER A 322 21.82 15.56 14.02
N THR A 323 22.69 14.58 14.25
CA THR A 323 23.82 14.73 15.17
C THR A 323 24.77 15.83 14.70
N PHE A 324 25.06 15.87 13.40
CA PHE A 324 25.89 16.91 12.80
C PHE A 324 25.22 18.28 12.89
N PHE A 325 23.94 18.36 12.50
CA PHE A 325 23.20 19.61 12.49
C PHE A 325 22.86 20.13 13.89
N THR A 326 22.55 19.28 14.86
CA THR A 326 22.26 19.67 16.24
C THR A 326 23.48 20.31 16.91
N LEU A 327 24.68 19.75 16.70
CA LEU A 327 25.90 20.30 17.30
C LEU A 327 26.41 21.57 16.60
N GLY A 328 26.16 21.73 15.30
CA GLY A 328 26.59 22.92 14.54
C GLY A 328 25.52 24.00 14.43
N VAL A 329 24.35 23.64 13.88
CA VAL A 329 23.31 24.60 13.50
C VAL A 329 22.59 25.17 14.72
N ILE A 330 22.32 24.38 15.76
CA ILE A 330 21.57 24.89 16.92
C ILE A 330 22.35 25.98 17.66
N PRO A 331 23.65 25.82 17.98
CA PRO A 331 24.42 26.90 18.59
C PRO A 331 24.46 28.15 17.73
N VAL A 332 24.61 28.00 16.41
CA VAL A 332 24.63 29.13 15.47
C VAL A 332 23.28 29.84 15.43
N VAL A 333 22.18 29.11 15.31
CA VAL A 333 20.83 29.69 15.32
C VAL A 333 20.54 30.37 16.65
N TYR A 334 20.95 29.76 17.77
CA TYR A 334 20.81 30.38 19.09
C TYR A 334 21.60 31.69 19.18
N PHE A 335 22.86 31.70 18.76
CA PHE A 335 23.70 32.89 18.74
C PHE A 335 23.12 34.00 17.86
N LEU A 336 22.64 33.67 16.65
CA LEU A 336 22.03 34.66 15.74
C LEU A 336 20.79 35.31 16.34
N VAL A 337 20.01 34.58 17.13
CA VAL A 337 18.77 35.12 17.71
C VAL A 337 18.98 35.81 19.05
N TYR A 338 19.95 35.38 19.86
CA TYR A 338 20.19 35.87 21.23
C TYR A 338 21.50 36.63 21.43
N GLY A 339 22.38 36.71 20.43
CA GLY A 339 23.66 37.41 20.51
C GLY A 339 23.51 38.91 20.80
N ASN A 340 22.49 39.55 20.23
CA ASN A 340 22.22 40.99 20.42
C ASN A 340 21.10 41.28 21.43
N LYS A 341 20.61 40.27 22.17
CA LYS A 341 19.51 40.44 23.13
C LYS A 341 20.03 40.49 24.56
N PRO A 342 19.61 41.47 25.38
CA PRO A 342 19.97 41.50 26.79
C PRO A 342 19.47 40.23 27.50
N GLY A 343 20.34 39.58 28.28
CA GLY A 343 20.04 38.34 28.98
C GLY A 343 20.17 37.06 28.15
N HIS A 344 20.57 37.16 26.86
CA HIS A 344 20.92 36.03 25.99
C HIS A 344 19.91 34.87 25.93
N GLY A 345 18.63 35.13 26.20
CA GLY A 345 17.58 34.11 26.16
C GLY A 345 17.33 33.38 27.48
N LEU A 346 17.96 33.79 28.58
CA LEU A 346 17.59 33.35 29.91
C LEU A 346 16.12 33.74 30.21
N PRO A 347 15.30 32.82 30.77
CA PRO A 347 13.99 33.18 31.26
C PRO A 347 14.13 34.26 32.33
N VAL A 348 13.34 35.34 32.21
CA VAL A 348 13.27 36.39 33.22
C VAL A 348 12.85 35.73 34.53
N GLN A 349 13.69 35.78 35.56
CA GLN A 349 13.28 35.40 36.90
C GLN A 349 12.24 36.44 37.34
N GLU A 350 10.96 36.08 37.28
CA GLU A 350 9.98 36.72 38.14
C GLU A 350 10.39 36.37 39.57
N GLU A 351 10.95 37.35 40.28
CA GLU A 351 11.00 37.32 41.73
C GLU A 351 9.55 37.14 42.21
N ILE A 352 9.24 35.94 42.67
CA ILE A 352 8.03 35.69 43.45
C ILE A 352 8.30 36.38 44.80
N GLU A 353 7.87 37.64 44.91
CA GLU A 353 7.72 38.36 46.19
C GLU A 353 6.67 37.68 47.08
#